data_AF-A0A3A4RLE3-F1
#
_entry.id   AF-A0A3A4RLE3-F1
#
_cell.length_a   1.000
_cell.length_b   1.000
_cell.length_c   1.000
_cell.angle_alpha   90.00
_cell.angle_beta   90.00
_cell.angle_gamma   90.00
#
_symmetry.space_group_name_H-M   'P 1'
#
loop_
_entity.id
_entity.type
_entity.pdbx_description
1 polymer ?
#
loop_
_entity_poly.entity_id
_entity_poly.type
_entity_poly.pdbx_seq_one_letter_code
_entity_poly.pdbx_strand_id
1 'polypeptide(L)'
;MKLIFPKENTKVNLIKSKHGFTFIELSIVMAILSVLSAIALTYFNDVFSRGRDAAAISDAVSLITVVNNHFLDKKSVNYEAISPDGRGLGVEDEDGNPIPAAFTLSPGIRLQFEGTDNISPSDAGTKGKFHAYIYHYQGTTDPDDISLTGIGRRCVLIAIDETTGTHDHVLF
;
A
#
# COMPACT_ATOMS: atom_id res chain seq x y z
N MET A 1 -9.55 84.94 -27.64
CA MET A 1 -8.17 84.46 -27.39
C MET A 1 -8.22 82.94 -27.32
N LYS A 2 -7.63 82.25 -28.30
CA LYS A 2 -7.75 80.79 -28.48
C LYS A 2 -6.37 80.17 -28.25
N LEU A 3 -6.22 79.41 -27.17
CA LEU A 3 -5.00 78.64 -26.92
C LEU A 3 -5.26 77.20 -27.36
N ILE A 4 -4.62 76.80 -28.45
CA ILE A 4 -4.62 75.43 -28.97
C ILE A 4 -3.30 74.81 -28.53
N PHE A 5 -3.34 73.86 -27.60
CA PHE A 5 -2.18 73.05 -27.25
C PHE A 5 -1.96 71.97 -28.33
N PRO A 6 -0.72 71.76 -28.84
CA PRO A 6 -0.45 70.70 -29.79
C PRO A 6 -0.50 69.34 -29.10
N LYS A 7 -1.31 68.43 -29.64
CA LYS A 7 -1.35 67.02 -29.21
C LYS A 7 -0.23 66.28 -29.95
N GLU A 8 0.87 66.03 -29.28
CA GLU A 8 1.94 65.16 -29.80
C GLU A 8 1.36 63.75 -29.99
N ASN A 9 1.23 63.32 -31.25
CA ASN A 9 0.85 61.95 -31.58
C ASN A 9 2.12 61.09 -31.61
N THR A 10 2.71 60.85 -30.44
CA THR A 10 3.79 59.86 -30.29
C THR A 10 3.15 58.48 -30.39
N LYS A 11 3.04 57.95 -31.61
CA LYS A 11 2.66 56.56 -31.84
C LYS A 11 3.78 55.68 -31.29
N VAL A 12 3.63 55.24 -30.05
CA VAL A 12 4.51 54.25 -29.44
C VAL A 12 4.28 52.94 -30.20
N ASN A 13 5.16 52.63 -31.16
CA ASN A 13 5.18 51.34 -31.83
C ASN A 13 5.67 50.30 -30.81
N LEU A 14 4.73 49.71 -30.07
CA LEU A 14 4.94 48.46 -29.37
C LEU A 14 5.28 47.41 -30.43
N ILE A 15 6.56 47.11 -30.59
CA ILE A 15 7.03 45.98 -31.39
C ILE A 15 6.51 44.71 -30.69
N LYS A 16 5.29 44.29 -31.01
CA LYS A 16 4.78 42.99 -30.62
C LYS A 16 5.57 41.95 -31.39
N SER A 17 6.65 41.51 -30.77
CA SER A 17 7.43 40.32 -31.13
C SER A 17 6.47 39.13 -31.29
N LYS A 18 6.01 38.88 -32.53
CA LYS A 18 5.24 37.68 -32.87
C LYS A 18 6.23 36.56 -33.20
N HIS A 19 6.91 36.04 -32.19
CA HIS A 19 7.63 34.77 -32.32
C HIS A 19 6.61 33.64 -32.13
N GLY A 20 6.14 33.08 -33.26
CA GLY A 20 5.37 31.85 -33.26
C GLY A 20 6.31 30.66 -33.16
N PHE A 21 5.96 29.67 -32.33
CA PHE A 21 6.67 28.41 -32.23
C PHE A 21 6.61 27.67 -33.56
N THR A 22 7.74 27.16 -34.05
CA THR A 22 7.77 26.44 -35.32
C THR A 22 7.21 25.03 -35.15
N PHE A 23 6.55 24.49 -36.19
CA PHE A 23 6.05 23.12 -36.16
C PHE A 23 7.18 22.10 -35.98
N ILE A 24 8.35 22.40 -36.54
CA ILE A 24 9.52 21.52 -36.41
C ILE A 24 10.04 21.48 -34.98
N GLU A 25 10.08 22.60 -34.27
CA GLU A 25 10.42 22.62 -32.83
C GLU A 25 9.45 21.75 -32.02
N LEU A 26 8.15 21.81 -32.30
CA LEU A 26 7.18 20.95 -31.63
C LEU A 26 7.39 19.48 -31.94
N SER A 27 7.64 19.17 -33.22
CA SER A 27 7.77 17.78 -33.69
C SER A 27 8.98 17.08 -33.09
N ILE A 28 10.11 17.78 -32.94
CA ILE A 28 11.33 17.21 -32.34
C ILE A 28 11.13 17.01 -30.85
N VAL A 29 10.47 17.95 -30.16
CA VAL A 29 10.13 17.78 -28.74
C VAL A 29 9.26 16.55 -28.52
N MET A 30 8.22 16.37 -29.34
CA MET A 30 7.36 15.18 -29.25
C MET A 30 8.11 13.89 -29.59
N ALA A 31 9.00 13.93 -30.58
CA ALA A 31 9.85 12.79 -30.92
C ALA A 31 10.73 12.37 -29.73
N ILE A 32 11.40 13.33 -29.06
CA ILE A 32 12.23 13.04 -27.89
C ILE A 32 11.40 12.56 -26.70
N LEU A 33 10.25 13.20 -26.42
CA LEU A 33 9.33 12.78 -25.35
C LEU A 33 8.83 11.36 -25.55
N SER A 34 8.58 10.94 -26.81
CA SER A 34 8.13 9.57 -27.10
C SER A 34 9.17 8.51 -26.72
N VAL A 35 10.46 8.78 -26.97
CA VAL A 35 11.56 7.88 -26.64
C VAL A 35 11.77 7.82 -25.12
N LEU A 36 11.75 8.98 -24.45
CA LEU A 36 11.88 9.03 -22.98
C LEU A 36 10.71 8.34 -22.27
N SER A 37 9.49 8.52 -22.76
CA SER A 37 8.29 7.88 -22.18
C SER A 37 8.34 6.36 -22.30
N ALA A 38 8.83 5.82 -23.43
CA ALA A 38 8.94 4.38 -23.63
C ALA A 38 9.85 3.71 -22.59
N ILE A 39 10.98 4.34 -22.23
CA ILE A 39 11.92 3.82 -21.21
C ILE A 39 11.35 4.02 -19.80
N ALA A 40 10.72 5.17 -19.53
CA ALA A 40 10.18 5.46 -18.22
C ALA A 40 9.06 4.46 -17.82
N LEU A 41 8.21 4.07 -18.77
CA LEU A 41 7.11 3.13 -18.54
C LEU A 41 7.57 1.77 -18.03
N THR A 42 8.69 1.24 -18.51
CA THR A 42 9.17 -0.08 -18.08
C THR A 42 9.65 -0.05 -16.63
N TYR A 43 10.24 1.05 -16.20
CA TYR A 43 10.72 1.25 -14.82
C TYR A 43 9.58 1.49 -13.83
N PHE A 44 8.51 2.17 -14.24
CA PHE A 44 7.41 2.54 -13.35
C PHE A 44 6.70 1.32 -12.72
N ASN A 45 6.61 0.19 -13.43
CA ASN A 45 5.92 -0.99 -12.91
C ASN A 45 6.57 -1.57 -11.65
N ASP A 46 7.91 -1.64 -11.59
CA ASP A 46 8.65 -2.14 -10.41
C ASP A 46 8.54 -1.15 -9.23
N VAL A 47 8.56 0.15 -9.51
CA VAL A 47 8.38 1.17 -8.46
C VAL A 47 6.99 1.06 -7.82
N PHE A 48 5.94 0.83 -8.62
CA PHE A 48 4.60 0.66 -8.10
C PHE A 48 4.43 -0.65 -7.31
N SER A 49 5.03 -1.76 -7.76
CA SER A 49 4.98 -3.02 -7.01
C SER A 49 5.66 -2.88 -5.65
N ARG A 50 6.84 -2.25 -5.59
CA ARG A 50 7.54 -1.98 -4.33
C ARG A 50 6.79 -1.01 -3.41
N GLY A 51 6.13 0.00 -3.98
CA GLY A 51 5.28 0.92 -3.21
C GLY A 51 4.08 0.20 -2.57
N ARG A 52 3.53 -0.79 -3.27
CA ARG A 52 2.46 -1.65 -2.73
C ARG A 52 2.98 -2.62 -1.67
N ASP A 53 4.18 -3.15 -1.84
CA ASP A 53 4.82 -4.00 -0.82
C ASP A 53 5.06 -3.19 0.46
N ALA A 54 5.49 -1.93 0.34
CA ALA A 54 5.61 -1.02 1.48
C ALA A 54 4.28 -0.78 2.20
N ALA A 55 3.16 -0.72 1.45
CA ALA A 55 1.83 -0.65 2.06
C ALA A 55 1.48 -1.94 2.82
N ALA A 56 1.80 -3.12 2.26
CA ALA A 56 1.63 -4.39 2.95
C ALA A 56 2.45 -4.47 4.25
N ILE A 57 3.69 -3.96 4.24
CA ILE A 57 4.54 -3.87 5.43
C ILE A 57 3.94 -2.93 6.48
N SER A 58 3.42 -1.78 6.08
CA SER A 58 2.79 -0.82 7.01
C SER A 58 1.58 -1.42 7.71
N ASP A 59 0.75 -2.16 6.97
CA ASP A 59 -0.40 -2.87 7.53
C ASP A 59 0.04 -4.01 8.44
N ALA A 60 1.10 -4.74 8.08
CA ALA A 60 1.65 -5.81 8.91
C ALA A 60 2.09 -5.30 10.28
N VAL A 61 2.82 -4.18 10.33
CA VAL A 61 3.25 -3.56 11.61
C VAL A 61 2.04 -3.08 12.43
N SER A 62 1.04 -2.51 11.78
CA SER A 62 -0.20 -2.07 12.43
C SER A 62 -0.96 -3.26 13.00
N LEU A 63 -1.04 -4.36 12.26
CA LEU A 63 -1.70 -5.59 12.68
C LEU A 63 -0.97 -6.23 13.87
N ILE A 64 0.36 -6.32 13.85
CA ILE A 64 1.17 -6.80 14.98
C ILE A 64 0.83 -6.04 16.25
N THR A 65 0.71 -4.72 16.16
CA THR A 65 0.39 -3.87 17.31
C THR A 65 -1.00 -4.17 17.86
N VAL A 66 -1.99 -4.33 16.98
CA VAL A 66 -3.38 -4.67 17.38
C VAL A 66 -3.46 -6.06 17.99
N VAL A 67 -2.82 -7.05 17.36
CA VAL A 67 -2.79 -8.44 17.83
C VAL A 67 -2.11 -8.53 19.20
N ASN A 68 -0.96 -7.86 19.38
CA ASN A 68 -0.29 -7.79 20.68
C ASN A 68 -1.17 -7.15 21.76
N ASN A 69 -1.87 -6.06 21.44
CA ASN A 69 -2.79 -5.44 22.41
C ASN A 69 -3.93 -6.39 22.79
N HIS A 70 -4.49 -7.14 21.85
CA HIS A 70 -5.52 -8.14 22.16
C HIS A 70 -5.02 -9.28 23.05
N PHE A 71 -3.78 -9.74 22.83
CA PHE A 71 -3.16 -10.73 23.71
C PHE A 71 -2.92 -10.17 25.13
N LEU A 72 -2.46 -8.92 25.25
CA LEU A 72 -2.26 -8.25 26.54
C LEU A 72 -3.59 -8.03 27.29
N ASP A 73 -4.62 -7.60 26.57
CA ASP A 73 -5.97 -7.36 27.10
C ASP A 73 -6.75 -8.67 27.32
N LYS A 74 -6.23 -9.81 26.86
CA LYS A 74 -6.91 -11.13 26.83
C LYS A 74 -8.28 -11.04 26.18
N LYS A 75 -8.34 -10.32 25.07
CA LYS A 75 -9.55 -10.21 24.29
C LYS A 75 -9.69 -11.49 23.48
N SER A 76 -10.83 -12.16 23.63
CA SER A 76 -11.18 -13.29 22.79
C SER A 76 -11.39 -12.79 21.35
N VAL A 77 -10.58 -13.30 20.41
CA VAL A 77 -10.64 -12.95 18.99
C VAL A 77 -10.13 -14.13 18.16
N ASN A 78 -10.95 -14.60 17.23
CA ASN A 78 -10.53 -15.57 16.22
C ASN A 78 -10.10 -14.85 14.94
N TYR A 79 -8.80 -14.75 14.68
CA TYR A 79 -8.30 -14.03 13.52
C TYR A 79 -8.57 -14.73 12.19
N GLU A 80 -8.81 -16.06 12.19
CA GLU A 80 -9.13 -16.83 11.00
C GLU A 80 -10.52 -16.51 10.44
N ALA A 81 -11.39 -15.95 11.28
CA ALA A 81 -12.66 -15.41 10.84
C ALA A 81 -12.41 -14.12 10.05
N ILE A 82 -12.57 -14.21 8.73
CA ILE A 82 -12.45 -13.09 7.80
C ILE A 82 -13.84 -12.55 7.45
N SER A 83 -13.97 -11.23 7.41
CA SER A 83 -15.15 -10.51 6.89
C SER A 83 -15.51 -11.00 5.48
N PRO A 84 -16.80 -10.96 5.07
CA PRO A 84 -17.22 -11.22 3.70
C PRO A 84 -16.48 -10.38 2.64
N ASP A 85 -16.02 -9.19 3.02
CA ASP A 85 -15.24 -8.30 2.16
C ASP A 85 -13.76 -8.73 1.99
N GLY A 86 -13.34 -9.80 2.68
CA GLY A 86 -11.99 -10.37 2.62
C GLY A 86 -10.89 -9.53 3.28
N ARG A 87 -11.28 -8.49 4.04
CA ARG A 87 -10.34 -7.48 4.58
C ARG A 87 -10.41 -7.29 6.08
N GLY A 88 -11.57 -7.54 6.68
CA GLY A 88 -11.75 -7.53 8.13
C GLY A 88 -11.24 -8.84 8.73
N LEU A 89 -10.34 -8.76 9.69
CA LEU A 89 -9.82 -9.90 10.46
C LEU A 89 -10.44 -9.90 11.84
N GLY A 90 -10.59 -11.06 12.46
CA GLY A 90 -11.15 -11.15 13.81
C GLY A 90 -12.59 -10.67 13.86
N VAL A 91 -13.43 -11.17 12.95
CA VAL A 91 -14.87 -10.87 12.94
C VAL A 91 -15.67 -11.81 13.83
N GLU A 92 -15.01 -12.80 14.43
CA GLU A 92 -15.62 -13.73 15.38
C GLU A 92 -14.74 -13.86 16.64
N ASP A 93 -15.40 -14.24 17.72
CA ASP A 93 -14.82 -14.61 19.01
C ASP A 93 -14.23 -16.03 18.96
N GLU A 94 -13.55 -16.47 20.03
CA GLU A 94 -13.11 -17.88 20.16
C GLU A 94 -14.26 -18.88 19.98
N ASP A 95 -15.44 -18.53 20.49
CA ASP A 95 -16.63 -19.37 20.45
C ASP A 95 -17.40 -19.26 19.11
N GLY A 96 -16.88 -18.50 18.14
CA GLY A 96 -17.54 -18.29 16.84
C GLY A 96 -18.68 -17.26 16.88
N ASN A 97 -18.77 -16.46 17.95
CA ASN A 97 -19.75 -15.38 18.04
C ASN A 97 -19.28 -14.16 17.22
N PRO A 98 -20.13 -13.54 16.39
CA PRO A 98 -19.70 -12.40 15.57
C PRO A 98 -19.37 -11.17 16.43
N ILE A 99 -18.18 -10.61 16.23
CA ILE A 99 -17.68 -9.38 16.84
C ILE A 99 -17.32 -8.35 15.74
N PRO A 100 -17.26 -7.05 16.05
CA PRO A 100 -16.72 -6.07 15.11
C PRO A 100 -15.29 -6.43 14.71
N ALA A 101 -14.96 -6.30 13.42
CA ALA A 101 -13.64 -6.64 12.88
C ALA A 101 -12.52 -6.03 13.73
N ALA A 102 -11.72 -6.90 14.36
CA ALA A 102 -10.56 -6.55 15.15
C ALA A 102 -9.55 -5.69 14.38
N PHE A 103 -9.39 -5.96 13.08
CA PHE A 103 -8.55 -5.17 12.19
C PHE A 103 -9.12 -5.17 10.77
N THR A 104 -8.91 -4.12 9.99
CA THR A 104 -9.28 -4.07 8.57
C THR A 104 -8.07 -3.73 7.72
N LEU A 105 -7.69 -4.64 6.81
CA LEU A 105 -6.58 -4.48 5.88
C LEU A 105 -6.89 -3.39 4.84
N SER A 106 -5.85 -2.66 4.40
CA SER A 106 -5.92 -1.68 3.33
C SER A 106 -6.22 -2.33 1.97
N PRO A 107 -6.71 -1.56 0.97
CA PRO A 107 -7.19 -2.15 -0.28
C PRO A 107 -6.05 -2.84 -1.03
N GLY A 108 -6.30 -4.08 -1.49
CA GLY A 108 -5.32 -4.85 -2.24
C GLY A 108 -4.36 -5.69 -1.38
N ILE A 109 -4.36 -5.50 -0.06
CA ILE A 109 -3.61 -6.37 0.82
C ILE A 109 -4.43 -7.61 1.11
N ARG A 110 -3.74 -8.74 1.09
CA ARG A 110 -4.31 -10.05 1.40
C ARG A 110 -3.47 -10.69 2.49
N LEU A 111 -4.11 -11.59 3.20
CA LEU A 111 -3.51 -12.34 4.28
C LEU A 111 -3.80 -13.82 4.06
N GLN A 112 -2.79 -14.66 4.30
CA GLN A 112 -2.90 -16.10 4.31
C GLN A 112 -2.36 -16.63 5.64
N PHE A 113 -3.19 -17.36 6.37
CA PHE A 113 -2.79 -17.94 7.65
C PHE A 113 -1.87 -19.13 7.46
N GLU A 114 -0.94 -19.29 8.39
CA GLU A 114 -0.09 -20.47 8.50
C GLU A 114 -0.50 -21.27 9.73
N GLY A 115 -0.86 -22.55 9.54
CA GLY A 115 -1.33 -23.40 10.63
C GLY A 115 -2.81 -23.19 10.99
N THR A 116 -3.20 -23.79 12.10
CA THR A 116 -4.54 -23.71 12.71
C THR A 116 -4.42 -23.01 14.07
N ASP A 117 -5.53 -22.46 14.56
CA ASP A 117 -5.68 -21.88 15.89
C ASP A 117 -5.04 -20.48 16.00
N ASN A 118 -5.19 -19.65 14.96
CA ASN A 118 -4.79 -18.24 14.98
C ASN A 118 -5.78 -17.40 15.80
N ILE A 119 -5.71 -17.55 17.11
CA ILE A 119 -6.71 -17.11 18.07
C ILE A 119 -6.02 -16.38 19.22
N SER A 120 -6.66 -15.30 19.68
CA SER A 120 -6.38 -14.63 20.95
C SER A 120 -7.30 -15.19 22.02
N PRO A 121 -6.78 -15.95 23.01
CA PRO A 121 -7.58 -16.52 24.06
C PRO A 121 -7.93 -15.50 25.15
N SER A 122 -9.16 -15.59 25.67
CA SER A 122 -9.64 -14.86 26.85
C SER A 122 -9.29 -15.56 28.17
N ASP A 123 -9.04 -16.86 28.12
CA ASP A 123 -8.67 -17.66 29.27
C ASP A 123 -7.21 -17.46 29.66
N ALA A 124 -6.95 -17.16 30.94
CA ALA A 124 -5.61 -16.87 31.45
C ALA A 124 -4.61 -18.06 31.38
N GLY A 125 -5.08 -19.27 31.07
CA GLY A 125 -4.27 -20.49 30.95
C GLY A 125 -3.96 -20.92 29.51
N THR A 126 -4.69 -20.40 28.53
CA THR A 126 -4.51 -20.73 27.11
C THR A 126 -3.62 -19.68 26.45
N LYS A 127 -2.71 -20.09 25.58
CA LYS A 127 -1.73 -19.20 24.95
C LYS A 127 -2.17 -18.84 23.55
N GLY A 128 -2.11 -17.55 23.23
CA GLY A 128 -2.48 -17.05 21.91
C GLY A 128 -1.42 -17.34 20.84
N LYS A 129 -1.89 -17.56 19.62
CA LYS A 129 -1.06 -17.75 18.43
C LYS A 129 -1.59 -16.92 17.28
N PHE A 130 -0.69 -16.33 16.51
CA PHE A 130 -1.03 -15.61 15.29
C PHE A 130 0.11 -15.72 14.29
N HIS A 131 -0.08 -16.54 13.26
CA HIS A 131 0.87 -16.84 12.21
C HIS A 131 0.22 -16.55 10.85
N ALA A 132 0.71 -15.53 10.15
CA ALA A 132 0.11 -15.07 8.92
C ALA A 132 1.12 -14.44 7.95
N TYR A 133 0.97 -14.78 6.67
CA TYR A 133 1.64 -14.14 5.55
C TYR A 133 0.79 -12.99 5.02
N ILE A 134 1.35 -11.78 5.01
CA ILE A 134 0.70 -10.60 4.43
C ILE A 134 1.40 -10.22 3.14
N TYR A 135 0.62 -10.01 2.09
CA TYR A 135 1.14 -9.64 0.78
C TYR A 135 0.19 -8.73 0.03
N HIS A 136 0.72 -7.98 -0.92
CA HIS A 136 -0.11 -7.21 -1.85
C HIS A 136 -0.42 -8.03 -3.11
N TYR A 137 -1.68 -8.06 -3.55
CA TYR A 137 -2.11 -8.84 -4.72
C TYR A 137 -1.56 -8.36 -6.08
N GLN A 138 -0.86 -7.23 -6.09
CA GLN A 138 -0.11 -6.69 -7.23
C GLN A 138 1.29 -6.23 -6.78
N GLY A 139 1.77 -6.83 -5.69
CA GLY A 139 3.10 -6.60 -5.15
C GLY A 139 4.19 -7.23 -6.02
N THR A 140 5.43 -7.14 -5.57
CA THR A 140 6.56 -7.72 -6.29
C THR A 140 6.41 -9.24 -6.34
N THR A 141 6.62 -9.82 -7.52
CA THR A 141 6.57 -11.28 -7.72
C THR A 141 7.83 -11.89 -7.13
N ASP A 142 7.66 -12.92 -6.31
CA ASP A 142 8.76 -13.68 -5.73
C ASP A 142 8.62 -15.14 -6.19
N PRO A 143 9.46 -15.59 -7.13
CA PRO A 143 9.38 -16.95 -7.67
C PRO A 143 9.81 -18.01 -6.65
N ASP A 144 10.62 -17.65 -5.65
CA ASP A 144 11.11 -18.59 -4.64
C ASP A 144 10.01 -18.89 -3.59
N ASP A 145 9.15 -17.89 -3.34
CA ASP A 145 8.00 -17.99 -2.44
C ASP A 145 6.89 -18.96 -2.92
N ILE A 146 6.78 -19.22 -4.22
CA ILE A 146 5.79 -20.17 -4.76
C ILE A 146 5.98 -21.60 -4.23
N SER A 147 7.21 -21.92 -3.82
CA SER A 147 7.58 -23.24 -3.28
C SER A 147 7.41 -23.36 -1.77
N LEU A 148 7.31 -22.23 -1.06
CA LEU A 148 7.25 -22.16 0.41
C LEU A 148 5.83 -21.88 0.91
N THR A 149 5.16 -20.86 0.36
CA THR A 149 3.83 -20.43 0.79
C THR A 149 2.75 -20.63 -0.28
N GLY A 150 3.17 -20.78 -1.54
CA GLY A 150 2.27 -20.90 -2.70
C GLY A 150 1.68 -19.56 -3.17
N ILE A 151 2.11 -18.44 -2.58
CA ILE A 151 1.61 -17.09 -2.90
C ILE A 151 2.31 -16.54 -4.16
N GLY A 152 3.60 -16.83 -4.32
CA GLY A 152 4.41 -16.41 -5.47
C GLY A 152 4.68 -14.90 -5.48
N ARG A 153 4.61 -14.26 -4.31
CA ARG A 153 4.81 -12.82 -4.15
C ARG A 153 5.58 -12.54 -2.89
N ARG A 154 6.24 -11.38 -2.86
CA ARG A 154 6.84 -10.90 -1.63
C ARG A 154 5.78 -10.76 -0.56
N CYS A 155 5.97 -11.53 0.49
CA CYS A 155 5.11 -11.54 1.67
C CYS A 155 5.93 -11.22 2.91
N VAL A 156 5.24 -10.73 3.91
CA VAL A 156 5.79 -10.55 5.25
C VAL A 156 5.16 -11.61 6.14
N LEU A 157 6.00 -12.44 6.77
CA LEU A 157 5.55 -13.35 7.80
C LEU A 157 5.40 -12.60 9.13
N ILE A 158 4.23 -12.71 9.74
CA ILE A 158 3.98 -12.31 11.12
C ILE A 158 3.77 -13.59 11.92
N ALA A 159 4.63 -13.83 12.91
CA ALA A 159 4.49 -14.95 13.84
C ALA A 159 4.54 -14.40 15.28
N ILE A 160 3.44 -14.52 16.00
CA ILE A 160 3.35 -14.18 17.42
C ILE A 160 2.81 -15.42 18.13
N ASP A 161 3.64 -16.04 18.96
CA ASP A 161 3.28 -17.23 19.73
C ASP A 161 3.61 -17.04 21.21
N GLU A 162 2.58 -16.96 22.05
CA GLU A 162 2.74 -16.86 23.50
C GLU A 162 3.11 -18.21 24.16
N THR A 163 3.01 -19.32 23.43
CA THR A 163 3.32 -20.68 23.89
C THR A 163 4.82 -20.94 23.91
N THR A 164 5.52 -20.45 22.89
CA THR A 164 6.97 -20.63 22.72
C THR A 164 7.77 -19.41 23.19
N GLY A 165 7.11 -18.31 23.58
CA GLY A 165 7.77 -17.08 24.04
C GLY A 165 8.60 -16.40 22.94
N THR A 166 8.37 -16.77 21.69
CA THR A 166 9.10 -16.26 20.53
C THR A 166 8.24 -15.18 19.88
N HIS A 167 8.68 -13.93 20.01
CA HIS A 167 8.17 -12.81 19.25
C HIS A 167 9.05 -12.64 18.01
N ASP A 168 9.04 -13.58 17.06
CA ASP A 168 9.92 -13.44 15.90
C ASP A 168 9.30 -12.50 14.88
N HIS A 169 9.98 -11.37 14.71
CA HIS A 169 9.53 -10.25 13.92
C HIS A 169 9.87 -10.47 12.44
N VAL A 170 8.86 -10.32 11.57
CA VAL A 170 8.97 -9.90 10.15
C VAL A 170 10.22 -10.46 9.44
N LEU A 171 10.14 -11.71 9.00
CA LEU A 171 11.13 -12.27 8.08
C LEU A 171 10.80 -11.82 6.65
N PHE A 172 11.81 -11.28 5.97
CA PHE A 172 11.77 -10.79 4.58
C PHE A 172 12.33 -11.83 3.61
#